data_AF-A0A4U8UNK7-F1
#
_entry.id   AF-A0A4U8UNK7-F1
#
_cell.length_a   1.000
_cell.length_b   1.000
_cell.length_c   1.000
_cell.angle_alpha   90.00
_cell.angle_beta   90.00
_cell.angle_gamma   90.00
#
_symmetry.space_group_name_H-M   'P 1'
#
loop_
_entity.id
_entity.type
_entity.pdbx_description
1 polymer ?
#
loop_
_entity_poly.entity_id
_entity_poly.type
_entity_poly.pdbx_seq_one_letter_code
_entity_poly.pdbx_strand_id
1 'polypeptide(L)'
;MENLPNNSQPFPHRGAMLWDDSRNAGFSIADNPQTGVNADFASINWMSQYNDPKSQLKMVQKLVKLRQRSDALNQGQVYIGKLYEHSAFTITRFFREDNTTKGRR
;
A
#
# COMPACT_ATOMS: atom_id res chain seq x y z
N MET A 1 -9.12 42.54 6.21
CA MET A 1 -8.38 41.34 6.68
C MET A 1 -9.30 40.16 6.44
N GLU A 2 -9.14 39.47 5.32
CA GLU A 2 -9.92 38.27 5.02
C GLU A 2 -9.50 37.14 5.97
N ASN A 3 -10.48 36.51 6.61
CA ASN A 3 -10.29 35.28 7.36
C ASN A 3 -9.94 34.16 6.39
N LEU A 4 -8.64 33.90 6.22
CA LEU A 4 -8.19 32.69 5.52
C LEU A 4 -8.70 31.47 6.30
N PRO A 5 -9.38 30.52 5.65
CA PRO A 5 -9.82 29.31 6.32
C PRO A 5 -8.60 28.62 6.93
N ASN A 6 -8.71 28.25 8.21
CA ASN A 6 -7.68 27.55 8.94
C ASN A 6 -7.34 26.24 8.19
N ASN A 7 -6.32 26.29 7.35
CA ASN A 7 -5.95 25.21 6.44
C ASN A 7 -5.13 24.13 7.17
N SER A 8 -5.55 23.77 8.38
CA SER A 8 -4.99 22.66 9.17
C SER A 8 -5.28 21.29 8.55
N GLN A 9 -6.02 21.24 7.44
CA GLN A 9 -6.15 20.01 6.66
C GLN A 9 -4.80 19.68 6.05
N PRO A 10 -4.20 18.52 6.38
CA PRO A 10 -3.00 18.07 5.70
C PRO A 10 -3.27 18.03 4.19
N PHE A 11 -2.32 18.52 3.39
CA PHE A 11 -2.37 18.26 1.96
C PHE A 11 -2.57 16.75 1.76
N PRO A 12 -3.55 16.31 0.94
CA PRO A 12 -4.05 14.93 0.94
C PRO A 12 -2.97 13.86 0.65
N HIS A 13 -1.81 14.27 0.13
CA HIS A 13 -0.67 13.38 -0.18
C HIS A 13 0.66 13.82 0.46
N ARG A 14 0.66 14.81 1.38
CA ARG A 14 1.86 15.25 2.11
C ARG A 14 1.63 15.27 3.63
N GLY A 15 0.61 14.56 4.10
CA GLY A 15 0.37 14.36 5.52
C GLY A 15 1.49 13.55 6.17
N ALA A 16 1.61 13.69 7.48
CA ALA A 16 2.52 12.89 8.29
C ALA A 16 2.18 11.39 8.19
N MET A 17 3.20 10.54 8.27
CA MET A 17 3.01 9.09 8.39
C MET A 17 2.44 8.77 9.77
N LEU A 18 1.43 7.89 9.82
CA LEU A 18 0.73 7.51 11.05
C LEU A 18 1.33 6.22 11.61
N TRP A 19 2.26 6.33 12.54
CA TRP A 19 2.97 5.20 13.14
C TRP A 19 2.18 4.54 14.27
N ASP A 20 1.65 5.33 15.19
CA ASP A 20 0.92 4.88 16.38
C ASP A 20 -0.18 5.88 16.78
N ASP A 21 -0.80 5.65 17.95
CA ASP A 21 -1.84 6.48 18.55
C ASP A 21 -1.30 7.61 19.45
N SER A 22 0.03 7.80 19.48
CA SER A 22 0.65 8.83 20.28
C SER A 22 0.56 10.22 19.62
N ARG A 23 1.10 11.24 20.30
CA ARG A 23 1.12 12.61 19.78
C ARG A 23 1.69 12.66 18.37
N ASN A 24 1.02 13.40 17.49
CA ASN A 24 1.36 13.51 16.07
C ASN A 24 1.48 12.14 15.36
N ALA A 25 0.72 11.14 15.81
CA ALA A 25 0.74 9.77 15.31
C ALA A 25 2.14 9.12 15.32
N GLY A 26 2.98 9.47 16.29
CA GLY A 26 4.36 8.96 16.40
C GLY A 26 5.31 9.53 15.34
N PHE A 27 4.88 10.47 14.51
CA PHE A 27 5.72 11.09 13.48
C PHE A 27 6.74 12.09 14.04
N SER A 28 6.34 12.86 15.06
CA SER A 28 7.18 13.91 15.64
C SER A 28 6.77 14.22 17.07
N ILE A 29 7.75 14.61 17.89
CA ILE A 29 7.53 15.11 19.25
C ILE A 29 7.30 16.63 19.32
N ALA A 30 7.51 17.34 18.19
CA ALA A 30 7.40 18.79 18.12
C ALA A 30 5.96 19.27 18.42
N ASP A 31 5.86 20.47 18.99
CA ASP A 31 4.54 21.00 19.38
C ASP A 31 3.66 21.37 18.19
N ASN A 32 4.27 21.82 17.10
CA ASN A 32 3.57 22.22 15.88
C ASN A 32 4.33 21.72 14.64
N PRO A 33 4.09 20.48 14.18
CA PRO A 33 4.69 19.98 12.94
C PRO A 33 4.17 20.77 11.73
N GLN A 34 5.05 21.06 10.78
CA GLN A 34 4.71 21.73 9.51
C GLN A 34 3.77 20.89 8.62
N THR A 35 3.69 19.58 8.90
CA THR A 35 2.84 18.62 8.19
C THR A 35 1.64 18.26 9.05
N GLY A 36 0.44 18.41 8.49
CA GLY A 36 -0.78 17.98 9.17
C GLY A 36 -0.82 16.47 9.40
N VAL A 37 -1.45 16.07 10.49
CA VAL A 37 -1.73 14.67 10.85
C VAL A 37 -3.21 14.43 10.60
N ASN A 38 -3.56 13.30 9.99
CA ASN A 38 -4.96 12.93 9.77
C ASN A 38 -5.64 12.67 11.12
N ALA A 39 -6.87 13.16 11.33
CA ALA A 39 -7.63 13.01 12.56
C ALA A 39 -7.89 11.55 12.96
N ASP A 40 -7.98 10.64 11.98
CA ASP A 40 -8.27 9.22 12.22
C ASP A 40 -7.05 8.40 12.66
N PHE A 41 -5.92 9.03 13.01
CA PHE A 41 -4.68 8.33 13.35
C PHE A 41 -4.80 7.37 14.55
N ALA A 42 -5.72 7.63 15.48
CA ALA A 42 -5.96 6.74 16.62
C ALA A 42 -6.53 5.38 16.18
N SER A 43 -7.32 5.33 15.11
CA SER A 43 -7.91 4.09 14.59
C SER A 43 -7.11 3.51 13.42
N ILE A 44 -6.62 4.36 12.52
CA ILE A 44 -5.87 3.99 11.32
C ILE A 44 -4.41 4.41 11.49
N ASN A 45 -3.58 3.52 12.01
CA ASN A 45 -2.12 3.69 12.11
C ASN A 45 -1.38 2.39 11.78
N TRP A 46 -0.06 2.47 11.65
CA TRP A 46 0.77 1.33 11.36
C TRP A 46 0.72 0.28 12.47
N MET A 47 0.77 0.68 13.74
CA MET A 47 0.78 -0.23 14.89
C MET A 47 -0.50 -1.08 14.95
N SER A 48 -1.67 -0.47 14.77
CA SER A 48 -2.97 -1.15 14.77
C SER A 48 -3.06 -2.14 13.61
N GLN A 49 -2.68 -1.71 12.40
CA GLN A 49 -2.65 -2.58 11.22
C GLN A 49 -1.60 -3.69 11.30
N TYR A 50 -0.48 -3.47 11.99
CA TYR A 50 0.55 -4.48 12.16
C TYR A 50 0.07 -5.63 13.06
N ASN A 51 -0.75 -5.32 14.06
CA ASN A 51 -1.31 -6.30 14.99
C ASN A 51 -2.58 -6.99 14.45
N ASP A 52 -3.33 -6.35 13.55
CA ASP A 52 -4.51 -6.95 12.91
C ASP A 52 -4.12 -7.90 11.73
N PRO A 53 -4.41 -9.21 11.82
CA PRO A 53 -4.11 -10.16 10.74
C PRO A 53 -4.91 -9.95 9.45
N LYS A 54 -6.04 -9.22 9.51
CA LYS A 54 -6.91 -8.91 8.36
C LYS A 54 -6.73 -7.48 7.84
N SER A 55 -5.71 -6.77 8.31
CA SER A 55 -5.45 -5.39 7.87
C SER A 55 -4.99 -5.29 6.41
N GLN A 56 -5.14 -4.09 5.87
CA GLN A 56 -4.62 -3.74 4.55
C GLN A 56 -3.11 -3.93 4.45
N LEU A 57 -2.36 -3.56 5.51
CA LEU A 57 -0.92 -3.80 5.60
C LEU A 57 -0.57 -5.28 5.41
N LYS A 58 -1.27 -6.20 6.08
CA LYS A 58 -1.02 -7.65 5.93
C LYS A 58 -1.42 -8.16 4.56
N MET A 59 -2.50 -7.64 3.96
CA MET A 59 -2.89 -7.97 2.59
C MET A 59 -1.77 -7.59 1.61
N VAL A 60 -1.29 -6.35 1.65
CA VAL A 60 -0.19 -5.88 0.78
C VAL A 60 1.08 -6.69 1.01
N GLN A 61 1.43 -6.97 2.27
CA GLN A 61 2.59 -7.81 2.59
C GLN A 61 2.47 -9.21 1.97
N LYS A 62 1.29 -9.84 2.02
CA LYS A 62 1.04 -11.14 1.38
C LYS A 62 1.16 -11.06 -0.13
N LEU A 63 0.64 -10.01 -0.76
CA LEU A 63 0.75 -9.78 -2.21
C LEU A 63 2.20 -9.60 -2.66
N VAL A 64 3.01 -8.83 -1.92
CA VAL A 64 4.45 -8.67 -2.20
C VAL A 64 5.18 -10.01 -2.08
N LYS A 65 4.92 -10.79 -1.03
CA LYS A 65 5.49 -12.14 -0.88
C LYS A 65 5.06 -13.09 -1.99
N LEU A 66 3.79 -13.04 -2.40
CA LEU A 66 3.27 -13.84 -3.51
C LEU A 66 3.97 -13.48 -4.83
N ARG A 67 4.17 -12.18 -5.08
CA ARG A 67 4.92 -11.69 -6.25
C ARG A 67 6.37 -12.16 -6.25
N GLN A 68 7.04 -12.16 -5.10
CA GLN A 68 8.44 -12.60 -4.99
C GLN A 68 8.62 -14.11 -5.23
N ARG A 69 7.61 -14.92 -4.91
CA ARG A 69 7.67 -16.39 -5.02
C ARG A 69 7.27 -16.93 -6.40
N SER A 70 6.63 -16.13 -7.23
CA SER A 70 6.09 -16.56 -8.52
C SER A 70 6.77 -15.80 -9.64
N ASP A 71 7.53 -16.50 -10.48
CA ASP A 71 8.15 -15.90 -11.66
C ASP A 71 7.11 -15.31 -12.62
N ALA A 72 5.94 -15.95 -12.72
CA ALA A 72 4.81 -15.43 -13.50
C ALA A 72 4.34 -14.05 -13.01
N LEU A 73 4.24 -13.85 -11.69
CA LEU A 73 3.82 -12.58 -11.11
C LEU A 73 4.95 -11.55 -11.03
N ASN A 74 6.20 -12.01 -10.90
CA ASN A 74 7.37 -11.16 -10.83
C ASN A 74 7.72 -10.58 -12.22
N GLN A 75 7.96 -11.48 -13.19
CA GLN A 75 8.51 -11.16 -14.52
C GLN A 75 7.72 -11.78 -15.68
N GLY A 76 6.69 -12.59 -15.42
CA GLY A 76 5.88 -13.22 -16.46
C GLY A 76 5.11 -12.23 -17.32
N GLN A 77 4.82 -12.67 -18.54
CA GLN A 77 4.03 -11.96 -19.53
C GLN A 77 2.59 -11.77 -19.06
N VAL A 78 1.93 -10.73 -19.57
CA VAL A 78 0.58 -10.33 -19.18
C VAL A 78 -0.36 -10.46 -20.37
N TYR A 79 -1.49 -11.12 -20.15
CA TYR A 79 -2.64 -11.08 -21.04
C TYR A 79 -3.78 -10.37 -20.33
N ILE A 80 -4.30 -9.31 -20.95
CA ILE A 80 -5.45 -8.56 -20.44
C ILE A 80 -6.69 -9.08 -21.16
N GLY A 81 -7.62 -9.66 -20.39
CA GLY A 81 -8.88 -10.14 -20.91
C GLY A 81 -9.85 -9.01 -21.24
N LYS A 82 -10.93 -9.33 -21.94
CA LYS A 82 -12.02 -8.37 -22.16
C LYS A 82 -12.71 -8.04 -20.84
N LEU A 83 -13.14 -6.78 -20.72
CA LEU A 83 -13.96 -6.34 -19.60
C LEU A 83 -15.31 -7.06 -19.69
N TYR A 84 -15.65 -7.84 -18.66
CA TYR A 84 -16.92 -8.53 -18.60
C TYR A 84 -17.94 -7.62 -17.92
N GLU A 85 -19.09 -7.40 -18.58
CA GLU A 85 -20.23 -6.61 -18.08
C GLU A 85 -19.86 -5.23 -17.52
N HIS A 86 -18.81 -4.60 -18.05
CA HIS A 86 -18.28 -3.29 -17.64
C HIS A 86 -17.82 -3.15 -16.18
N SER A 87 -17.76 -4.24 -15.41
CA SER A 87 -17.45 -4.20 -13.96
C SER A 87 -16.34 -5.15 -13.51
N ALA A 88 -15.95 -6.11 -14.35
CA ALA A 88 -14.93 -7.09 -14.01
C ALA A 88 -13.72 -7.06 -14.96
N PHE A 89 -12.54 -6.82 -14.38
CA PHE A 89 -11.26 -6.90 -15.09
C PHE A 89 -10.65 -8.30 -14.93
N THR A 90 -10.28 -8.93 -16.03
CA THR A 90 -9.56 -10.21 -16.03
C THR A 90 -8.12 -9.98 -16.50
N ILE A 91 -7.15 -10.45 -15.71
CA ILE A 91 -5.73 -10.39 -16.06
C ILE A 91 -5.12 -11.76 -15.81
N THR A 92 -4.45 -12.30 -16.83
CA THR A 92 -3.71 -13.56 -16.74
C THR A 92 -2.21 -13.27 -16.82
N ARG A 93 -1.44 -13.80 -15.88
CA ARG A 93 0.03 -13.71 -15.85
C ARG A 93 0.61 -15.10 -16.07
N PHE A 94 1.57 -15.26 -16.98
CA PHE A 94 2.23 -16.54 -17.24
C PHE A 94 3.73 -16.36 -17.45
N PHE A 95 4.51 -17.34 -17.00
CA PHE A 95 5.95 -17.39 -17.25
C PHE A 95 6.22 -18.55 -18.20
N ARG A 96 6.86 -18.28 -19.33
CA ARG A 96 7.30 -19.32 -20.25
C ARG A 96 8.75 -19.63 -19.90
N GLU A 97 9.01 -20.81 -19.37
CA GLU A 97 10.37 -21.31 -19.29
C GLU A 97 10.81 -21.65 -20.71
N ASP A 98 11.89 -21.03 -21.18
CA ASP A 98 12.55 -21.48 -22.41
C ASP A 98 13.03 -22.92 -22.17
N ASN A 99 12.74 -23.83 -23.11
CA ASN A 99 13.09 -25.26 -23.08
C ASN A 99 14.62 -25.49 -23.11
N THR A 100 15.37 -24.89 -22.20
CA THR A 100 16.76 -25.21 -21.93
C THR A 100 16.77 -26.26 -20.84
N THR A 101 16.94 -27.51 -21.24
CA THR A 101 17.19 -28.61 -20.31
C THR A 101 18.49 -28.30 -19.57
N LYS A 102 18.42 -27.67 -18.39
CA LYS A 102 19.57 -27.60 -17.50
C LYS A 102 19.79 -28.99 -16.93
N GLY A 103 20.58 -29.78 -17.65
CA GLY A 103 21.05 -31.09 -17.21
C GLY A 103 21.67 -30.96 -15.82
N ARG A 104 21.10 -31.69 -14.87
CA ARG A 104 21.60 -31.79 -13.50
C ARG A 104 22.91 -32.58 -13.55
N ARG A 105 24.04 -31.93 -13.28
CA ARG A 105 25.31 -32.59 -12.92
C ARG A 105 25.34 -32.84 -11.42
#